data_AF-A0A923HPD3-F1
#
_entry.id   AF-A0A923HPD3-F1
#
_cell.length_a   1.000
_cell.length_b   1.000
_cell.length_c   1.000
_cell.angle_alpha   90.00
_cell.angle_beta   90.00
_cell.angle_gamma   90.00
#
_symmetry.space_group_name_H-M   'P 1'
#
loop_
_entity.id
_entity.type
_entity.pdbx_description
1 polymer ?
#
loop_
_entity_poly.entity_id
_entity_poly.type
_entity_poly.pdbx_seq_one_letter_code
_entity_poly.pdbx_strand_id
1 'polypeptide(L)'
;MLMIKALLPFLFATKRLQTFKGLLLTLLVVFFCSLSSLQLAYAEGVEVTTAKLESADDGYRVFVGFSFELGNDVKNAINEGIPVSFIAEVEINRPRWYWFDEKSIRSTQTIKIQYDLWRRQYTAAVNGGLKQNFATLDEIIKLVKQPRRWLVAEKNALSFGSTYNVAVRLKLDSSQLSKPMLITSLSNSGWRLSSDWKRFTFKVEEK
;
A
#
# COMPACT_ATOMS: atom_id res chain seq x y z
N MET A 1 28.81 88.20 -0.79
CA MET A 1 27.55 88.93 -0.58
C MET A 1 26.46 88.10 -1.22
N LEU A 2 25.54 87.59 -0.39
CA LEU A 2 24.17 87.06 -0.62
C LEU A 2 23.86 86.36 -1.97
N MET A 3 23.17 85.24 -2.07
CA MET A 3 22.30 84.46 -1.18
C MET A 3 21.97 83.22 -2.05
N ILE A 4 22.00 81.98 -1.58
CA ILE A 4 20.79 81.18 -1.24
C ILE A 4 21.36 79.82 -0.76
N LYS A 5 21.68 79.72 0.54
CA LYS A 5 21.02 78.82 1.49
C LYS A 5 19.57 78.49 1.11
N ALA A 6 19.29 77.19 0.89
CA ALA A 6 18.15 76.43 1.42
C ALA A 6 17.69 75.35 0.42
N LEU A 7 17.92 74.09 0.78
CA LEU A 7 17.29 72.82 0.34
C LEU A 7 18.30 71.72 0.76
N LEU A 8 18.48 71.36 2.04
CA LEU A 8 17.54 70.67 2.94
C LEU A 8 16.86 69.46 2.24
N PRO A 9 16.71 68.33 2.93
CA PRO A 9 17.59 67.18 2.87
C PRO A 9 16.79 65.95 2.41
N PHE A 10 16.87 65.58 1.14
CA PHE A 10 15.94 64.55 0.61
C PHE A 10 16.57 63.18 0.32
N LEU A 11 17.88 63.02 0.48
CA LEU A 11 18.57 61.81 0.00
C LEU A 11 18.77 60.69 1.04
N PHE A 12 18.37 60.87 2.30
CA PHE A 12 18.58 59.86 3.34
C PHE A 12 17.39 58.93 3.64
N ALA A 13 16.23 59.13 3.01
CA ALA A 13 15.00 58.40 3.34
C ALA A 13 14.79 57.07 2.58
N THR A 14 15.70 56.64 1.71
CA THR A 14 15.45 55.49 0.80
C THR A 14 16.11 54.17 1.23
N LYS A 15 17.08 54.18 2.16
CA LYS A 15 17.79 52.94 2.55
C LYS A 15 17.08 52.08 3.59
N ARG A 16 16.17 52.65 4.40
CA ARG A 16 15.50 51.91 5.48
C ARG A 16 14.34 51.02 5.02
N LEU A 17 13.82 51.26 3.82
CA LEU A 17 12.70 50.49 3.24
C LEU A 17 13.17 49.25 2.45
N GLN A 18 14.44 49.21 2.03
CA GLN A 18 15.03 48.06 1.31
C GLN A 18 15.43 46.92 2.25
N THR A 19 15.86 47.22 3.48
CA THR A 19 16.26 46.19 4.47
C THR A 19 15.08 45.38 4.99
N PHE A 20 13.89 45.98 5.12
CA PHE A 20 12.67 45.28 5.52
C PHE A 20 12.17 44.29 4.46
N LYS A 21 12.29 44.61 3.17
CA LYS A 21 11.95 43.69 2.07
C LYS A 21 12.87 42.46 2.05
N GLY A 22 14.17 42.65 2.32
CA GLY A 22 15.12 41.54 2.39
C GLY A 22 14.86 40.59 3.56
N LEU A 23 14.50 41.14 4.73
CA LEU A 23 14.22 40.34 5.93
C LEU A 23 12.88 39.60 5.87
N LEU A 24 11.87 40.18 5.20
CA LEU A 24 10.59 39.51 4.97
C LEU A 24 10.70 38.39 3.93
N LEU A 25 11.57 38.57 2.94
CA LEU A 25 11.82 37.58 1.88
C LEU A 25 12.64 36.39 2.41
N THR A 26 13.62 36.61 3.29
CA THR A 26 14.30 35.50 3.99
C THR A 26 13.37 34.73 4.91
N LEU A 27 12.46 35.42 5.62
CA LEU A 27 11.50 34.75 6.50
C LEU A 27 10.47 33.91 5.71
N LEU A 28 10.07 34.38 4.51
CA LEU A 28 9.20 33.64 3.60
C LEU A 28 9.90 32.43 2.97
N VAL A 29 11.20 32.54 2.63
CA VAL A 29 12.01 31.41 2.13
C VAL A 29 12.25 30.36 3.20
N VAL A 30 12.52 30.75 4.46
CA VAL A 30 12.63 29.81 5.58
C VAL A 30 11.30 29.12 5.85
N PHE A 31 10.18 29.84 5.76
CA PHE A 31 8.84 29.27 5.87
C PHE A 31 8.56 28.25 4.75
N PHE A 32 8.86 28.59 3.48
CA PHE A 32 8.69 27.67 2.34
C PHE A 32 9.63 26.44 2.40
N CYS A 33 10.87 26.61 2.87
CA CYS A 33 11.79 25.49 3.12
C CYS A 33 11.28 24.58 4.25
N SER A 34 10.66 25.13 5.30
CA SER A 34 10.11 24.33 6.40
C SER A 34 8.84 23.54 6.03
N LEU A 35 8.10 23.97 5.00
CA LEU A 35 6.98 23.19 4.45
C LEU A 35 7.44 22.06 3.52
N SER A 36 8.66 22.13 2.98
CA SER A 36 9.19 21.15 2.02
C SER A 36 9.70 19.86 2.70
N SER A 37 9.82 19.84 4.03
CA SER A 37 10.23 18.67 4.81
C SER A 37 9.08 17.77 5.25
N LEU A 38 7.87 17.95 4.69
CA LEU A 38 6.87 16.87 4.64
C LEU A 38 7.36 15.82 3.63
N GLN A 39 8.48 15.16 3.94
CA GLN A 39 8.80 13.88 3.35
C GLN A 39 7.63 12.96 3.68
N LEU A 40 6.81 12.66 2.67
CA LEU A 40 5.97 11.49 2.68
C LEU A 40 6.89 10.35 3.11
N ALA A 41 6.69 9.86 4.34
CA ALA A 41 7.28 8.61 4.76
C ALA A 41 6.82 7.59 3.72
N TYR A 42 7.72 7.21 2.82
CA TYR A 42 7.50 6.09 1.93
C TYR A 42 7.36 4.92 2.89
N ALA A 43 6.11 4.51 3.15
CA ALA A 43 5.87 3.29 3.88
C ALA A 43 6.68 2.23 3.14
N GLU A 44 7.52 1.52 3.86
CA GLU A 44 8.23 0.33 3.40
C GLU A 44 7.14 -0.69 3.04
N GLY A 45 6.60 -0.50 1.84
CA GLY A 45 5.24 -0.86 1.48
C GLY A 45 5.30 -1.99 0.47
N VAL A 46 4.39 -2.94 0.63
CA VAL A 46 4.31 -4.09 -0.27
C VAL A 46 4.11 -3.59 -1.70
N GLU A 47 4.98 -4.00 -2.61
CA GLU A 47 4.85 -3.70 -4.02
C GLU A 47 4.15 -4.86 -4.75
N VAL A 48 3.19 -4.56 -5.60
CA VAL A 48 2.56 -5.56 -6.48
C VAL A 48 3.37 -5.70 -7.76
N THR A 49 4.27 -6.69 -7.80
CA THR A 49 5.18 -6.96 -8.92
C THR A 49 4.45 -7.51 -10.16
N THR A 50 3.43 -8.33 -9.95
CA THR A 50 2.66 -8.93 -11.06
C THR A 50 1.20 -9.00 -10.67
N ALA A 51 0.31 -8.65 -11.59
CA ALA A 51 -1.12 -8.83 -11.43
C ALA A 51 -1.72 -9.07 -12.82
N LYS A 52 -2.33 -10.25 -13.00
CA LYS A 52 -2.97 -10.66 -14.25
C LYS A 52 -4.26 -11.41 -13.94
N LEU A 53 -5.26 -11.22 -14.79
CA LEU A 53 -6.49 -12.00 -14.79
C LEU A 53 -6.46 -12.91 -16.01
N GLU A 54 -6.67 -14.20 -15.81
CA GLU A 54 -6.64 -15.23 -16.85
C GLU A 54 -8.02 -15.89 -16.96
N SER A 55 -8.47 -16.16 -18.18
CA SER A 55 -9.68 -16.96 -18.42
C SER A 55 -9.31 -18.44 -18.42
N ALA A 56 -10.03 -19.23 -17.62
CA ALA A 56 -9.89 -20.68 -17.49
C ALA A 56 -11.25 -21.35 -17.72
N ASP A 57 -11.28 -22.68 -17.82
CA ASP A 57 -12.49 -23.42 -18.19
C ASP A 57 -13.62 -23.29 -17.15
N ASP A 58 -13.27 -23.16 -15.86
CA ASP A 58 -14.19 -22.97 -14.72
C ASP A 58 -14.46 -21.49 -14.38
N GLY A 59 -13.84 -20.54 -15.09
CA GLY A 59 -14.04 -19.11 -14.91
C GLY A 59 -12.73 -18.31 -14.90
N TYR A 60 -12.75 -17.15 -14.26
CA TYR A 60 -11.61 -16.22 -14.25
C TYR A 60 -10.75 -16.46 -13.02
N ARG A 61 -9.45 -16.68 -13.24
CA ARG A 61 -8.46 -16.83 -12.19
C ARG A 61 -7.49 -15.67 -12.17
N VAL A 62 -7.15 -15.21 -10.98
CA VAL A 62 -6.16 -14.16 -10.81
C VAL A 62 -4.80 -14.76 -10.49
N PHE A 63 -3.75 -14.20 -11.11
CA PHE A 63 -2.36 -14.47 -10.79
C PHE A 63 -1.71 -13.19 -10.29
N VAL A 64 -1.18 -13.23 -9.07
CA VAL A 64 -0.62 -12.06 -8.40
C VAL A 64 0.75 -12.40 -7.82
N GLY A 65 1.63 -11.40 -7.83
CA GLY A 65 2.96 -11.45 -7.25
C GLY A 65 3.22 -10.18 -6.45
N PHE A 66 3.70 -10.35 -5.24
CA PHE A 66 3.99 -9.29 -4.28
C PHE A 66 5.48 -9.34 -3.90
N SER A 67 6.11 -8.18 -3.82
CA SER A 67 7.44 -7.99 -3.28
C SER A 67 7.33 -7.18 -1.99
N PHE A 68 7.84 -7.74 -0.90
CA PHE A 68 7.87 -7.07 0.39
C PHE A 68 8.92 -7.71 1.30
N GLU A 69 9.31 -6.97 2.31
CA GLU A 69 10.10 -7.46 3.43
C GLU A 69 9.24 -7.48 4.69
N LEU A 70 9.43 -8.53 5.49
CA LEU A 70 8.75 -8.66 6.77
C LEU A 70 9.56 -7.97 7.86
N GLY A 71 8.89 -7.08 8.59
CA GLY A 71 9.45 -6.47 9.79
C GLY A 71 9.82 -7.51 10.84
N ASN A 72 10.87 -7.23 11.61
CA ASN A 72 11.42 -8.17 12.60
C ASN A 72 10.39 -8.58 13.66
N ASP A 73 9.50 -7.67 14.08
CA ASP A 73 8.46 -7.98 15.05
C ASP A 73 7.50 -9.07 14.57
N VAL A 74 7.11 -9.01 13.29
CA VAL A 74 6.22 -10.01 12.69
C VAL A 74 6.93 -11.35 12.59
N LYS A 75 8.22 -11.35 12.20
CA LYS A 75 9.04 -12.56 12.15
C LYS A 75 9.15 -13.21 13.54
N ASN A 76 9.45 -12.41 14.56
CA ASN A 76 9.56 -12.89 15.94
C ASN A 76 8.24 -13.47 16.44
N ALA A 77 7.12 -12.77 16.21
CA ALA A 77 5.81 -13.26 16.59
C ALA A 77 5.46 -14.60 15.91
N ILE A 78 5.76 -14.74 14.61
CA ILE A 78 5.58 -16.02 13.92
C ILE A 78 6.40 -17.12 14.60
N ASN A 79 7.68 -16.85 14.92
CA ASN A 79 8.58 -17.81 15.56
C ASN A 79 8.15 -18.19 16.99
N GLU A 80 7.48 -17.28 17.69
CA GLU A 80 6.85 -17.55 18.99
C GLU A 80 5.56 -18.38 18.89
N GLY A 81 5.13 -18.73 17.66
CA GLY A 81 3.93 -19.51 17.39
C GLY A 81 2.66 -18.67 17.28
N ILE A 82 2.78 -17.34 17.23
CA ILE A 82 1.64 -16.44 17.07
C ILE A 82 1.17 -16.51 15.60
N PRO A 83 -0.10 -16.84 15.34
CA PRO A 83 -0.59 -16.95 13.98
C PRO A 83 -0.76 -15.57 13.34
N VAL A 84 -0.27 -15.44 12.11
CA VAL A 84 -0.31 -14.23 11.30
C VAL A 84 -1.09 -14.50 10.01
N SER A 85 -2.03 -13.63 9.66
CA SER A 85 -2.86 -13.81 8.47
C SER A 85 -2.58 -12.71 7.44
N PHE A 86 -2.36 -13.11 6.20
CA PHE A 86 -2.23 -12.23 5.05
C PHE A 86 -3.50 -12.32 4.21
N ILE A 87 -4.02 -11.18 3.78
CA ILE A 87 -5.26 -11.08 3.02
C ILE A 87 -4.92 -10.48 1.66
N ALA A 88 -5.02 -11.28 0.61
CA ALA A 88 -4.98 -10.83 -0.78
C ALA A 88 -6.41 -10.54 -1.24
N GLU A 89 -6.67 -9.28 -1.61
CA GLU A 89 -7.98 -8.81 -2.04
C GLU A 89 -7.95 -8.48 -3.53
N VAL A 90 -9.01 -8.85 -4.23
CA VAL A 90 -9.24 -8.54 -5.64
C VAL A 90 -10.62 -7.96 -5.81
N GLU A 91 -10.67 -6.84 -6.50
CA GLU A 91 -11.91 -6.16 -6.87
C GLU A 91 -11.97 -6.01 -8.38
N ILE A 92 -13.07 -6.45 -8.98
CA ILE A 92 -13.33 -6.31 -10.41
C ILE A 92 -14.53 -5.39 -10.55
N ASN A 93 -14.32 -4.28 -11.27
CA ASN A 93 -15.36 -3.31 -11.58
C ASN A 93 -15.42 -3.08 -13.09
N ARG A 94 -16.59 -2.69 -13.59
CA ARG A 94 -16.75 -2.26 -14.98
C ARG A 94 -16.82 -0.73 -15.01
N PRO A 95 -15.93 -0.03 -15.75
CA PRO A 95 -16.05 1.41 -15.95
C PRO A 95 -17.30 1.70 -16.79
N ARG A 96 -18.29 2.41 -16.24
CA ARG A 96 -19.50 2.87 -16.95
C ARG A 96 -19.69 4.37 -16.74
N TRP A 97 -20.16 5.07 -17.78
CA TRP A 97 -20.13 6.53 -17.79
C TRP A 97 -21.22 7.18 -16.95
N TYR A 98 -22.48 6.74 -16.94
CA TYR A 98 -23.49 7.25 -16.00
C TYR A 98 -24.54 6.14 -15.73
N TRP A 99 -25.25 6.22 -14.59
CA TRP A 99 -26.59 5.68 -14.27
C TRP A 99 -26.90 4.24 -13.74
N PHE A 100 -26.03 3.21 -13.68
CA PHE A 100 -26.36 1.95 -12.96
C PHE A 100 -25.20 1.32 -12.18
N ASP A 101 -25.48 0.94 -10.92
CA ASP A 101 -24.59 0.13 -10.09
C ASP A 101 -24.49 -1.29 -10.66
N GLU A 102 -23.39 -1.57 -11.34
CA GLU A 102 -23.07 -2.95 -11.72
C GLU A 102 -22.27 -3.63 -10.59
N LYS A 103 -22.63 -4.89 -10.30
CA LYS A 103 -22.10 -5.67 -9.18
C LYS A 103 -20.57 -5.72 -9.25
N SER A 104 -19.90 -4.99 -8.37
CA SER A 104 -18.46 -5.14 -8.14
C SER A 104 -18.20 -6.55 -7.60
N ILE A 105 -17.46 -7.35 -8.33
CA ILE A 105 -17.08 -8.69 -7.85
C ILE A 105 -15.87 -8.50 -6.96
N ARG A 106 -15.99 -8.94 -5.71
CA ARG A 106 -14.88 -8.95 -4.75
C ARG A 106 -14.56 -10.37 -4.34
N SER A 107 -13.29 -10.72 -4.46
CA SER A 107 -12.77 -12.02 -4.03
C SER A 107 -11.58 -11.79 -3.11
N THR A 108 -11.49 -12.62 -2.07
CA THR A 108 -10.46 -12.51 -1.05
C THR A 108 -9.84 -13.87 -0.81
N GLN A 109 -8.51 -13.90 -0.72
CA GLN A 109 -7.75 -15.08 -0.34
C GLN A 109 -6.97 -14.79 0.94
N THR A 110 -7.25 -15.56 1.99
CA THR A 110 -6.60 -15.44 3.29
C THR A 110 -5.56 -16.54 3.46
N ILE A 111 -4.30 -16.17 3.67
CA ILE A 111 -3.19 -17.08 3.91
C ILE A 111 -2.77 -16.93 5.37
N LYS A 112 -3.05 -17.95 6.18
CA LYS A 112 -2.70 -17.98 7.59
C LYS A 112 -1.40 -18.75 7.78
N ILE A 113 -0.43 -18.12 8.45
CA ILE A 113 0.90 -18.65 8.74
C ILE A 113 1.08 -18.74 10.25
N GLN A 114 1.71 -19.81 10.72
CA GLN A 114 2.09 -19.98 12.12
C GLN A 114 3.28 -20.94 12.22
N TYR A 115 4.07 -20.81 13.29
CA TYR A 115 5.07 -21.82 13.63
C TYR A 115 4.49 -22.84 14.62
N ASP A 116 4.57 -24.12 14.29
CA ASP A 116 4.18 -25.22 15.17
C ASP A 116 5.38 -25.55 16.08
N LEU A 117 5.29 -25.14 17.35
CA LEU A 117 6.36 -25.32 18.34
C LEU A 117 6.65 -26.80 18.65
N TRP A 118 5.64 -27.67 18.56
CA TRP A 118 5.80 -29.09 18.85
C TRP A 118 6.52 -29.80 17.71
N ARG A 119 6.12 -29.51 16.47
CA ARG A 119 6.71 -30.11 15.27
C ARG A 119 7.95 -29.38 14.78
N ARG A 120 8.21 -28.18 15.30
CA ARG A 120 9.28 -27.26 14.86
C ARG A 120 9.21 -26.97 13.36
N GLN A 121 8.00 -26.74 12.86
CA GLN A 121 7.74 -26.53 11.44
C GLN A 121 6.84 -25.31 11.23
N TYR A 122 7.06 -24.60 10.13
CA TYR A 122 6.16 -23.54 9.70
C TYR A 122 4.94 -24.16 9.02
N THR A 123 3.75 -23.64 9.27
CA THR A 123 2.53 -24.15 8.65
C THR A 123 1.74 -23.02 8.01
N ALA A 124 1.27 -23.25 6.78
CA ALA A 124 0.39 -22.33 6.05
C ALA A 124 -0.95 -22.98 5.76
N ALA A 125 -2.03 -22.24 5.93
CA ALA A 125 -3.37 -22.61 5.48
C ALA A 125 -3.95 -21.51 4.60
N VAL A 126 -4.41 -21.89 3.40
CA VAL A 126 -5.05 -20.97 2.46
C VAL A 126 -6.56 -21.14 2.57
N ASN A 127 -7.28 -20.04 2.81
CA ASN A 127 -8.74 -20.00 3.00
C ASN A 127 -9.27 -21.02 4.04
N GLY A 128 -8.48 -21.30 5.09
CA GLY A 128 -8.83 -22.32 6.09
C GLY A 128 -8.75 -23.76 5.60
N GLY A 129 -8.16 -24.00 4.41
CA GLY A 129 -7.92 -25.33 3.87
C GLY A 129 -6.82 -26.11 4.59
N LEU A 130 -6.37 -27.20 3.96
CA LEU A 130 -5.35 -28.08 4.54
C LEU A 130 -4.06 -27.33 4.85
N LYS A 131 -3.55 -27.54 6.07
CA LYS A 131 -2.25 -27.02 6.50
C LYS A 131 -1.13 -27.69 5.72
N GLN A 132 -0.30 -26.88 5.08
CA GLN A 132 0.94 -27.32 4.45
C GLN A 132 2.11 -26.97 5.36
N ASN A 133 3.05 -27.90 5.52
CA ASN A 133 4.24 -27.71 6.34
C ASN A 133 5.41 -27.21 5.49
N PHE A 134 6.23 -26.35 6.07
CA PHE A 134 7.39 -25.72 5.46
C PHE A 134 8.57 -25.80 6.44
N ALA A 135 9.79 -25.92 5.90
CA ALA A 135 10.99 -26.06 6.71
C ALA A 135 11.52 -24.71 7.20
N THR A 136 11.35 -23.66 6.39
CA THR A 136 11.89 -22.32 6.67
C THR A 136 10.84 -21.22 6.57
N LEU A 137 11.12 -20.10 7.23
CA LEU A 137 10.28 -18.89 7.13
C LEU A 137 10.26 -18.35 5.69
N ASP A 138 11.40 -18.37 4.99
CA ASP A 138 11.47 -17.83 3.63
C ASP A 138 10.61 -18.62 2.64
N GLU A 139 10.53 -19.95 2.78
CA GLU A 139 9.66 -20.79 1.96
C GLU A 139 8.18 -20.45 2.14
N ILE A 140 7.73 -20.29 3.39
CA ILE A 140 6.34 -19.97 3.66
C ILE A 140 6.00 -18.54 3.25
N ILE A 141 6.95 -17.60 3.34
CA ILE A 141 6.76 -16.23 2.85
C ILE A 141 6.74 -16.19 1.32
N LYS A 142 7.49 -17.06 0.63
CA LYS A 142 7.39 -17.19 -0.83
C LYS A 142 5.98 -17.55 -1.28
N LEU A 143 5.26 -18.38 -0.51
CA LEU A 143 3.83 -18.67 -0.76
C LEU A 143 2.96 -17.41 -0.68
N VAL A 144 3.25 -16.49 0.24
CA VAL A 144 2.52 -15.22 0.37
C VAL A 144 2.90 -14.24 -0.73
N LYS A 145 4.19 -14.18 -1.09
CA LYS A 145 4.70 -13.36 -2.19
C LYS A 145 4.11 -13.79 -3.53
N GLN A 146 3.90 -15.08 -3.73
CA GLN A 146 3.28 -15.62 -4.95
C GLN A 146 2.16 -16.61 -4.57
N PRO A 147 0.96 -16.09 -4.22
CA PRO A 147 -0.18 -16.94 -3.93
C PRO A 147 -0.54 -17.80 -5.13
N ARG A 148 -1.08 -18.98 -4.84
CA ARG A 148 -1.61 -19.86 -5.89
C ARG A 148 -2.78 -19.18 -6.57
N ARG A 149 -2.87 -19.31 -7.90
CA ARG A 149 -3.98 -18.80 -8.71
C ARG A 149 -5.31 -19.27 -8.12
N TRP A 150 -6.25 -18.35 -7.93
CA TRP A 150 -7.57 -18.68 -7.38
C TRP A 150 -8.67 -18.11 -8.26
N LEU A 151 -9.84 -18.76 -8.20
CA LEU A 151 -11.03 -18.36 -8.92
C LEU A 151 -11.61 -17.10 -8.29
N VAL A 152 -11.73 -16.03 -9.07
CA VAL A 152 -12.27 -14.74 -8.61
C VAL A 152 -13.67 -14.47 -9.14
N ALA A 153 -14.03 -15.06 -10.27
CA ALA A 153 -15.33 -14.92 -10.89
C ALA A 153 -15.65 -16.16 -11.74
N GLU A 154 -16.92 -16.56 -11.77
CA GLU A 154 -17.39 -17.63 -12.66
C GLU A 154 -17.36 -17.18 -14.13
N LYS A 155 -17.41 -18.14 -15.07
CA LYS A 155 -17.36 -17.86 -16.52
C LYS A 155 -18.43 -16.86 -16.99
N ASN A 156 -19.63 -16.95 -16.42
CA ASN A 156 -20.78 -16.11 -16.80
C ASN A 156 -20.85 -14.78 -16.01
N ALA A 157 -19.92 -14.54 -15.09
CA ALA A 157 -19.94 -13.34 -14.25
C ALA A 157 -19.41 -12.09 -14.98
N LEU A 158 -18.60 -12.26 -16.02
CA LEU A 158 -18.08 -11.16 -16.86
C LEU A 158 -18.67 -11.25 -18.27
N SER A 159 -19.13 -10.10 -18.80
CA SER A 159 -19.69 -10.02 -20.16
C SER A 159 -18.59 -10.00 -21.21
N PHE A 160 -18.76 -10.81 -22.26
CA PHE A 160 -17.86 -10.83 -23.42
C PHE A 160 -17.75 -9.45 -24.09
N GLY A 161 -16.57 -9.17 -24.66
CA GLY A 161 -16.28 -7.89 -25.33
C GLY A 161 -16.19 -6.67 -24.39
N SER A 162 -16.48 -6.84 -23.10
CA SER A 162 -16.43 -5.77 -22.12
C SER A 162 -15.04 -5.65 -21.50
N THR A 163 -14.71 -4.42 -21.10
CA THR A 163 -13.45 -4.08 -20.44
C THR A 163 -13.75 -3.83 -18.96
N TYR A 164 -12.97 -4.44 -18.07
CA TYR A 164 -13.09 -4.35 -16.62
C TYR A 164 -11.81 -3.75 -16.02
N ASN A 165 -11.92 -2.96 -14.96
CA ASN A 165 -10.76 -2.65 -14.14
C ASN A 165 -10.69 -3.63 -12.97
N VAL A 166 -9.51 -4.19 -12.81
CA VAL A 166 -9.17 -5.10 -11.73
C VAL A 166 -8.23 -4.36 -10.79
N ALA A 167 -8.50 -4.43 -9.50
CA ALA A 167 -7.66 -3.89 -8.46
C ALA A 167 -7.22 -5.02 -7.53
N VAL A 168 -5.94 -5.06 -7.20
CA VAL A 168 -5.34 -6.08 -6.33
C VAL A 168 -4.62 -5.40 -5.17
N ARG A 169 -4.75 -5.96 -3.98
CA ARG A 169 -4.01 -5.52 -2.79
C ARG A 169 -3.63 -6.71 -1.92
N LEU A 170 -2.47 -6.60 -1.26
CA LEU A 170 -2.10 -7.47 -0.14
C LEU A 170 -2.10 -6.65 1.15
N LYS A 171 -2.64 -7.21 2.23
CA LYS A 171 -2.53 -6.62 3.57
C LYS A 171 -2.27 -7.67 4.64
N LEU A 172 -1.55 -7.29 5.68
CA LEU A 172 -1.41 -8.04 6.91
C LEU A 172 -2.63 -7.79 7.79
N ASP A 173 -3.25 -8.84 8.28
CA ASP A 173 -4.33 -8.74 9.24
C ASP A 173 -3.79 -8.80 10.68
N SER A 174 -3.72 -7.63 11.30
CA SER A 174 -3.30 -7.47 12.69
C SER A 174 -4.44 -7.63 13.70
N SER A 175 -5.67 -7.93 13.26
CA SER A 175 -6.85 -8.03 14.14
C SER A 175 -6.77 -9.17 15.16
N GLN A 176 -5.94 -10.18 14.90
CA GLN A 176 -5.74 -11.32 15.81
C GLN A 176 -4.63 -11.09 16.85
N LEU A 177 -4.01 -9.92 16.86
CA LEU A 177 -3.02 -9.58 17.88
C LEU A 177 -3.70 -9.34 19.23
N SER A 178 -3.08 -9.85 20.29
CA SER A 178 -3.51 -9.54 21.65
C SER A 178 -3.40 -8.04 21.93
N LYS A 179 -4.28 -7.49 22.76
CA LYS A 179 -4.29 -6.06 23.13
C LYS A 179 -2.90 -5.48 23.51
N PRO A 180 -2.01 -6.17 24.25
CA PRO A 180 -0.68 -5.63 24.53
C PRO A 180 0.21 -5.49 23.28
N MET A 181 0.07 -6.35 22.26
CA MET A 181 0.82 -6.24 21.00
C MET A 181 0.32 -5.12 20.09
N LEU A 182 -0.91 -4.63 20.29
CA LEU A 182 -1.39 -3.44 19.57
C LEU A 182 -0.57 -2.20 19.94
N ILE A 183 -0.04 -2.13 21.17
CA ILE A 183 0.76 -1.01 21.66
C ILE A 183 2.09 -0.93 20.90
N THR A 184 2.73 -2.06 20.61
CA THR A 184 3.97 -2.09 19.81
C THR A 184 3.72 -1.83 18.33
N SER A 185 2.56 -2.23 17.78
CA SER A 185 2.17 -1.94 16.39
C SER A 185 1.93 -0.45 16.08
N LEU A 186 1.68 0.37 17.12
CA LEU A 186 1.56 1.83 16.98
C LEU A 186 2.91 2.52 16.77
N SER A 187 3.99 1.91 17.27
CA SER A 187 5.36 2.42 17.14
C SER A 187 6.07 1.83 15.92
N ASN A 188 5.77 0.58 15.54
CA ASN A 188 6.52 -0.14 14.53
C ASN A 188 5.72 -0.40 13.24
N SER A 189 6.27 0.03 12.10
CA SER A 189 5.64 -0.06 10.76
C SER A 189 5.41 -1.49 10.28
N GLY A 190 6.18 -2.46 10.80
CA GLY A 190 6.16 -3.85 10.33
C GLY A 190 4.79 -4.55 10.44
N TRP A 191 3.96 -4.17 11.42
CA TRP A 191 2.60 -4.71 11.58
C TRP A 191 1.55 -4.01 10.70
N ARG A 192 1.89 -2.89 10.07
CA ARG A 192 1.03 -2.13 9.15
C ARG A 192 1.32 -2.47 7.69
N LEU A 193 1.84 -3.66 7.43
CA LEU A 193 2.18 -4.14 6.10
C LEU A 193 0.92 -4.18 5.23
N SER A 194 0.86 -3.29 4.25
CA SER A 194 -0.21 -3.21 3.25
C SER A 194 0.39 -2.69 1.95
N SER A 195 -0.05 -3.22 0.83
CA SER A 195 0.19 -2.61 -0.48
C SER A 195 -0.84 -1.53 -0.73
N ASP A 196 -0.51 -0.61 -1.64
CA ASP A 196 -1.53 0.15 -2.35
C ASP A 196 -2.31 -0.76 -3.31
N TRP A 197 -3.47 -0.26 -3.75
CA TRP A 197 -4.25 -0.94 -4.78
C TRP A 197 -3.54 -0.83 -6.12
N LYS A 198 -3.03 -1.95 -6.64
CA LYS A 198 -2.55 -2.02 -8.02
C LYS A 198 -3.73 -2.22 -8.95
N ARG A 199 -3.98 -1.26 -9.83
CA ARG A 199 -5.06 -1.30 -10.82
C ARG A 199 -4.51 -1.65 -12.19
N PHE A 200 -5.24 -2.51 -12.89
CA PHE A 200 -5.00 -2.83 -14.29
C PHE A 200 -6.33 -3.11 -14.99
N THR A 201 -6.30 -3.06 -16.32
CA THR A 201 -7.49 -3.27 -17.13
C THR A 201 -7.44 -4.66 -17.76
N PHE A 202 -8.58 -5.35 -17.80
CA PHE A 202 -8.73 -6.65 -18.42
C PHE A 202 -9.89 -6.61 -19.40
N LYS A 203 -9.63 -7.02 -20.65
CA LYS A 203 -10.66 -7.17 -21.68
C LYS A 203 -11.03 -8.64 -21.78
N VAL A 204 -12.32 -8.93 -21.72
CA VAL A 204 -12.83 -10.30 -21.92
C VAL A 204 -12.78 -10.60 -23.41
N GLU A 205 -11.82 -11.44 -23.81
CA GLU A 205 -11.74 -11.99 -25.16
C GLU A 205 -12.69 -13.19 -25.30
N GLU A 206 -13.37 -13.25 -26.44
CA GLU A 206 -14.19 -14.41 -26.81
C GLU A 206 -13.23 -15.50 -27.28
N LYS A 207 -13.31 -16.68 -26.64
CA LYS A 207 -12.43 -17.82 -26.93
C LYS A 207 -13.06 -18.73 -27.98
#